data_AF-A0A2V8FR87-F1
#
_entry.id   AF-A0A2V8FR87-F1
#
_cell.length_a   1.000
_cell.length_b   1.000
_cell.length_c   1.000
_cell.angle_alpha   90.00
_cell.angle_beta   90.00
_cell.angle_gamma   90.00
#
_symmetry.space_group_name_H-M   'P 1'
#
loop_
_entity.id
_entity.type
_entity.pdbx_description
1 polymer ?
#
loop_
_entity_poly.entity_id
_entity_poly.type
_entity_poly.pdbx_seq_one_letter_code
_entity_poly.pdbx_strand_id
1 'polypeptide(L)'
;MKRGWLVIGMALALATAVVPQQTEMTAAAKALMSMLEPEQLKKIQLPFDSDERFNWYYIPRERQGLPLKQMTERQRTAAFLLLHVGLSPKGYNKAESIRSLEIVLHEIEQAARRDPELYYFTIFGDPSDRGTWGWRYEGHHISQHWTVVNGAAVSTTPAFFGA
;
A
#
# COMPACT_ATOMS: atom_id res chain seq x y z
N MET A 1 8.93 31.96 62.20
CA MET A 1 9.62 31.74 60.91
C MET A 1 9.17 30.41 60.33
N LYS A 2 8.26 30.42 59.34
CA LYS A 2 7.74 29.19 58.70
C LYS A 2 8.61 28.88 57.47
N ARG A 3 9.30 27.74 57.47
CA ARG A 3 10.07 27.24 56.32
C ARG A 3 9.13 26.49 55.38
N GLY A 4 8.83 27.08 54.23
CA GLY A 4 8.16 26.39 53.12
C GLY A 4 9.16 25.59 52.30
N TRP A 5 8.87 24.31 52.06
CA TRP A 5 9.63 23.47 51.15
C TRP A 5 9.03 23.61 49.75
N LEU A 6 9.82 24.06 48.78
CA LEU A 6 9.48 23.96 47.37
C LEU A 6 9.81 22.55 46.89
N VAL A 7 8.81 21.80 46.46
CA VAL A 7 8.99 20.57 45.69
C VAL A 7 8.94 20.95 44.22
N ILE A 8 10.08 20.84 43.53
CA ILE A 8 10.14 20.99 42.06
C ILE A 8 9.74 19.63 41.47
N GLY A 9 8.52 19.55 40.93
CA GLY A 9 8.07 18.39 40.17
C GLY A 9 8.67 18.42 38.77
N MET A 10 9.57 17.48 38.46
CA MET A 10 10.08 17.28 37.11
C MET A 10 9.10 16.39 36.34
N ALA A 11 8.33 16.96 35.43
CA ALA A 11 7.44 16.21 34.54
C ALA A 11 8.29 15.54 33.45
N LEU A 12 8.36 14.21 33.46
CA LEU A 12 8.93 13.43 32.36
C LEU A 12 7.90 13.35 31.24
N ALA A 13 8.09 14.10 30.15
CA ALA A 13 7.31 13.94 28.94
C ALA A 13 7.84 12.71 28.18
N LEU A 14 7.11 11.60 28.21
CA LEU A 14 7.35 10.46 27.33
C LEU A 14 6.90 10.86 25.91
N ALA A 15 7.86 11.27 25.08
CA ALA A 15 7.62 11.42 23.66
C ALA A 15 7.44 10.02 23.04
N THR A 16 6.23 9.68 22.62
CA THR A 16 6.01 8.51 21.78
C THR A 16 6.67 8.78 20.42
N ALA A 17 7.66 7.96 20.06
CA ALA A 17 8.26 8.06 18.74
C ALA A 17 7.21 7.70 17.69
N VAL A 18 6.83 8.65 16.84
CA VAL A 18 6.00 8.39 15.67
C VAL A 18 6.86 7.60 14.68
N VAL A 19 6.46 6.37 14.38
CA VAL A 19 7.12 5.58 13.34
C VAL A 19 6.84 6.24 11.98
N PRO A 20 7.85 6.53 11.16
CA PRO A 20 7.62 7.11 9.85
C PRO A 20 6.83 6.16 8.94
N GLN A 21 5.86 6.68 8.19
CA GLN A 21 4.98 5.89 7.32
C GLN A 21 5.75 4.98 6.35
N GLN A 22 6.90 5.41 5.84
CA GLN A 22 7.73 4.61 4.93
C GLN A 22 8.37 3.38 5.60
N THR A 23 8.66 3.46 6.90
CA THR A 23 9.14 2.31 7.69
C THR A 23 8.00 1.31 7.86
N GLU A 24 6.79 1.78 8.14
CA GLU A 24 5.60 0.92 8.22
C GLU A 24 5.30 0.26 6.87
N MET A 25 5.37 1.00 5.76
CA MET A 25 5.18 0.46 4.41
C MET A 25 6.24 -0.62 4.10
N THR A 26 7.50 -0.37 4.47
CA THR A 26 8.59 -1.33 4.28
C THR A 26 8.33 -2.62 5.06
N ALA A 27 7.91 -2.51 6.32
CA ALA A 27 7.58 -3.67 7.14
C ALA A 27 6.39 -4.45 6.57
N ALA A 28 5.32 -3.77 6.15
CA ALA A 28 4.14 -4.39 5.57
C ALA A 28 4.45 -5.10 4.23
N ALA A 29 5.27 -4.49 3.37
CA ALA A 29 5.69 -5.08 2.10
C ALA A 29 6.53 -6.34 2.31
N LYS A 30 7.51 -6.30 3.24
CA LYS A 30 8.30 -7.48 3.60
C LYS A 30 7.43 -8.60 4.17
N ALA A 31 6.47 -8.26 5.04
CA ALA A 31 5.54 -9.23 5.61
C ALA A 31 4.71 -9.90 4.51
N LEU A 32 4.12 -9.13 3.57
CA LEU A 32 3.43 -9.67 2.41
C LEU A 32 4.34 -10.61 1.61
N MET A 33 5.51 -10.14 1.18
CA MET A 33 6.44 -10.92 0.35
C MET A 33 6.86 -12.23 1.04
N SER A 34 7.03 -12.23 2.36
CA SER A 34 7.41 -13.44 3.11
C SER A 34 6.34 -14.54 3.11
N MET A 35 5.09 -14.20 2.79
CA MET A 35 3.97 -15.15 2.71
C MET A 35 3.72 -15.68 1.30
N LEU A 36 4.43 -15.17 0.29
CA LEU A 36 4.18 -15.50 -1.11
C LEU A 36 4.99 -16.70 -1.56
N GLU A 37 4.34 -17.54 -2.38
CA GLU A 37 5.00 -18.63 -3.07
C GLU A 37 5.97 -18.10 -4.14
N PRO A 38 6.99 -18.89 -4.56
CA PRO A 38 7.97 -18.45 -5.56
C PRO A 38 7.34 -17.92 -6.86
N GLU A 39 6.27 -18.53 -7.35
CA GLU A 39 5.56 -18.07 -8.56
C GLU A 39 4.77 -16.79 -8.35
N GLN A 40 4.33 -16.50 -7.12
CA GLN A 40 3.69 -15.24 -6.76
C GLN A 40 4.72 -14.12 -6.61
N LEU A 41 5.90 -14.42 -6.04
CA LEU A 41 7.02 -13.48 -5.94
C LEU A 41 7.48 -13.00 -7.32
N LYS A 42 7.59 -13.92 -8.29
CA LYS A 42 7.92 -13.58 -9.69
C LYS A 42 6.90 -12.63 -10.34
N LYS A 43 5.63 -12.65 -9.92
CA LYS A 43 4.57 -11.79 -10.45
C LYS A 43 4.53 -10.43 -9.75
N ILE A 44 4.74 -10.42 -8.44
CA ILE A 44 4.61 -9.20 -7.63
C ILE A 44 5.84 -8.30 -7.74
N GLN A 45 7.04 -8.87 -7.89
CA GLN A 45 8.28 -8.11 -7.83
C GLN A 45 8.89 -7.86 -9.21
N LEU A 46 9.24 -6.60 -9.47
CA LEU A 46 9.97 -6.15 -10.65
C LEU A 46 11.22 -5.37 -10.24
N PRO A 47 12.23 -5.22 -11.11
CA PRO A 47 13.36 -4.31 -10.87
C PRO A 47 12.89 -2.87 -10.64
N PHE A 48 13.63 -2.11 -9.81
CA PHE A 48 13.26 -0.73 -9.51
C PHE A 48 13.32 0.19 -10.74
N ASP A 49 14.20 -0.10 -11.69
CA ASP A 49 14.39 0.63 -12.94
C ASP A 49 13.54 0.07 -14.09
N SER A 50 12.60 -0.84 -13.81
CA SER A 50 11.67 -1.37 -14.82
C SER A 50 10.84 -0.26 -15.46
N ASP A 51 10.73 -0.29 -16.79
CA ASP A 51 9.84 0.57 -17.58
C ASP A 51 8.38 0.51 -17.12
N GLU A 52 7.98 -0.60 -16.49
CA GLU A 52 6.64 -0.81 -15.95
C GLU A 52 6.26 0.23 -14.89
N ARG A 53 7.22 0.87 -14.21
CA ARG A 53 6.95 1.99 -13.30
C ARG A 53 6.31 3.19 -13.99
N PHE A 54 6.54 3.34 -15.29
CA PHE A 54 5.99 4.42 -16.10
C PHE A 54 4.76 3.97 -16.91
N ASN A 55 4.43 2.68 -16.88
CA ASN A 55 3.30 2.08 -17.58
C ASN A 55 2.01 2.15 -16.74
N TRP A 56 1.54 3.37 -16.44
CA TRP A 56 0.30 3.59 -15.71
C TRP A 56 -0.81 4.08 -16.64
N TYR A 57 -1.97 3.43 -16.60
CA TYR A 57 -3.14 3.78 -17.41
C TYR A 57 -4.42 3.55 -16.63
N TYR A 58 -5.39 4.46 -16.79
CA TYR A 58 -6.69 4.41 -16.09
C TYR A 58 -7.78 3.64 -16.86
N ILE A 59 -7.44 3.02 -18.00
CA ILE A 59 -8.37 2.23 -18.82
C ILE A 59 -8.28 0.73 -18.52
N PRO A 60 -9.32 -0.08 -18.80
CA PRO A 60 -9.32 -1.51 -18.52
C PRO A 60 -8.34 -2.24 -19.44
N ARG A 61 -7.29 -2.83 -18.87
CA ARG A 61 -6.28 -3.64 -19.57
C ARG A 61 -5.72 -4.71 -18.64
N GLU A 62 -5.00 -5.67 -19.20
CA GLU A 62 -4.11 -6.51 -18.42
C GLU A 62 -3.02 -5.66 -17.76
N ARG A 63 -2.66 -6.02 -16.52
CA ARG A 63 -1.69 -5.29 -15.69
C ARG A 63 -0.67 -6.26 -15.14
N GLN A 64 0.57 -5.79 -14.98
CA GLN A 64 1.60 -6.53 -14.27
C GLN A 64 1.37 -6.46 -12.75
N GLY A 65 1.83 -7.48 -12.04
CA GLY A 65 1.62 -7.61 -10.60
C GLY A 65 0.85 -8.87 -10.22
N LEU A 66 0.71 -9.07 -8.91
CA LEU A 66 -0.04 -10.17 -8.35
C LEU A 66 -1.49 -9.72 -8.08
N PRO A 67 -2.51 -10.28 -8.76
CA PRO A 67 -3.90 -9.98 -8.47
C PRO A 67 -4.35 -10.58 -7.13
N LEU A 68 -5.27 -9.92 -6.44
CA LEU A 68 -5.95 -10.45 -5.25
C LEU A 68 -6.56 -11.82 -5.53
N LYS A 69 -7.07 -12.04 -6.74
CA LYS A 69 -7.63 -13.33 -7.22
C LYS A 69 -6.66 -14.51 -7.11
N GLN A 70 -5.35 -14.25 -7.12
CA GLN A 70 -4.30 -15.26 -6.99
C GLN A 70 -3.68 -15.31 -5.59
N MET A 71 -4.24 -14.59 -4.61
CA MET A 71 -3.78 -14.58 -3.23
C MET A 71 -4.70 -15.43 -2.35
N THR A 72 -4.13 -16.11 -1.35
CA THR A 72 -4.91 -16.68 -0.24
C THR A 72 -5.45 -15.59 0.67
N GLU A 73 -6.45 -15.88 1.50
CA GLU A 73 -7.01 -14.89 2.45
C GLU A 73 -5.95 -14.29 3.40
N ARG A 74 -4.95 -15.09 3.81
CA ARG A 74 -3.84 -14.59 4.63
C ARG A 74 -2.96 -13.61 3.86
N GLN A 75 -2.66 -13.91 2.60
CA GLN A 75 -1.88 -13.02 1.72
C GLN A 75 -2.66 -11.73 1.40
N ARG A 76 -3.97 -11.83 1.14
CA ARG A 76 -4.85 -10.66 0.95
C ARG A 76 -4.85 -9.75 2.17
N THR A 77 -4.94 -10.33 3.37
CA THR A 77 -4.87 -9.57 4.63
C THR A 77 -3.55 -8.79 4.74
N ALA A 78 -2.41 -9.42 4.42
CA ALA A 78 -1.12 -8.74 4.43
C ALA A 78 -1.01 -7.65 3.33
N ALA A 79 -1.59 -7.90 2.15
CA ALA A 79 -1.62 -6.93 1.06
C ALA A 79 -2.48 -5.70 1.40
N PHE A 80 -3.64 -5.91 2.01
CA PHE A 80 -4.49 -4.81 2.48
C PHE A 80 -3.86 -4.04 3.65
N LEU A 81 -3.06 -4.68 4.50
CA LEU A 81 -2.28 -3.96 5.51
C LEU A 81 -1.27 -3.01 4.85
N LEU A 82 -0.57 -3.43 3.79
CA LEU A 82 0.31 -2.53 3.03
C LEU A 82 -0.48 -1.35 2.45
N LEU A 83 -1.64 -1.60 1.85
CA LEU A 83 -2.52 -0.54 1.34
C LEU A 83 -3.01 0.41 2.44
N HIS A 84 -3.36 -0.13 3.60
CA HIS A 84 -3.82 0.62 4.76
C HIS A 84 -2.75 1.58 5.27
N VAL A 85 -1.50 1.12 5.37
CA VAL A 85 -0.38 1.96 5.79
C VAL A 85 -0.03 3.01 4.74
N GLY A 86 -0.15 2.68 3.45
CA GLY A 86 0.13 3.61 2.36
C GLY A 86 -0.88 4.74 2.20
N LEU A 87 -2.09 4.60 2.73
CA LEU A 87 -3.19 5.55 2.61
C LEU A 87 -3.56 6.16 3.96
N SER A 88 -4.20 7.33 3.93
CA SER A 88 -4.94 7.79 5.11
C SER A 88 -6.16 6.89 5.35
N PRO A 89 -6.75 6.88 6.56
CA PRO A 89 -7.99 6.14 6.82
C PRO A 89 -9.11 6.47 5.84
N LYS A 90 -9.26 7.76 5.48
CA LYS A 90 -10.22 8.21 4.46
C LYS A 90 -9.88 7.67 3.07
N GLY A 91 -8.60 7.66 2.69
CA GLY A 91 -8.13 7.11 1.42
C GLY A 91 -8.37 5.62 1.32
N TYR A 92 -8.06 4.86 2.37
CA TYR A 92 -8.31 3.42 2.44
C TYR A 92 -9.80 3.10 2.29
N ASN A 93 -10.66 3.80 3.04
CA ASN A 93 -12.12 3.60 2.93
C ASN A 93 -12.65 3.92 1.53
N LYS A 94 -12.10 4.96 0.87
CA LYS A 94 -12.46 5.29 -0.52
C LYS A 94 -12.01 4.19 -1.47
N ALA A 95 -10.80 3.65 -1.32
CA ALA A 95 -10.30 2.54 -2.13
C ALA A 95 -11.17 1.28 -1.99
N GLU A 96 -11.53 0.92 -0.76
CA GLU A 96 -12.42 -0.21 -0.46
C GLU A 96 -13.83 -0.02 -1.03
N SER A 97 -14.38 1.20 -0.91
CA SER A 97 -15.68 1.53 -1.49
C SER A 97 -15.68 1.38 -3.01
N ILE A 98 -14.64 1.90 -3.67
CA ILE A 98 -14.48 1.77 -5.14
C ILE A 98 -14.38 0.31 -5.55
N ARG A 99 -13.52 -0.47 -4.88
CA ARG A 99 -13.36 -1.90 -5.19
C ARG A 99 -14.66 -2.67 -4.99
N SER A 100 -15.40 -2.36 -3.94
CA SER A 100 -16.68 -3.03 -3.64
C SER A 100 -17.78 -2.70 -4.65
N LEU A 101 -17.74 -1.52 -5.29
CA LEU A 101 -18.67 -1.14 -6.36
C LEU A 101 -18.55 -2.02 -7.60
N GLU A 102 -17.43 -2.74 -7.80
CA GLU A 102 -17.33 -3.71 -8.90
C GLU A 102 -18.42 -4.78 -8.83
N ILE A 103 -18.87 -5.18 -7.63
CA ILE A 103 -19.94 -6.17 -7.47
C ILE A 103 -21.26 -5.62 -8.02
N VAL A 104 -21.63 -4.41 -7.64
CA VAL A 104 -22.87 -3.76 -8.10
C VAL A 104 -22.83 -3.52 -9.61
N LEU A 105 -21.70 -3.04 -10.13
CA LEU A 105 -21.53 -2.81 -11.56
C LEU A 105 -21.49 -4.13 -12.36
N HIS A 106 -21.01 -5.22 -11.77
CA HIS A 106 -21.10 -6.54 -12.37
C HIS A 106 -22.55 -6.96 -12.57
N GLU A 107 -23.40 -6.76 -11.56
CA GLU A 107 -24.83 -7.09 -11.66
C GLU A 107 -25.55 -6.27 -12.74
N ILE A 108 -25.19 -4.99 -12.89
CA ILE A 108 -25.81 -4.10 -13.89
C ILE A 108 -25.29 -4.40 -15.31
N GLU A 109 -23.97 -4.52 -15.46
CA GLU A 109 -23.33 -4.60 -16.78
C GLU A 109 -23.14 -6.02 -17.29
N GLN A 110 -23.26 -7.03 -16.42
CA GLN A 110 -23.02 -8.45 -16.74
C GLN A 110 -21.62 -8.69 -17.36
N ALA A 111 -20.63 -7.90 -16.92
CA ALA A 111 -19.30 -7.89 -17.51
C ALA A 111 -18.26 -8.51 -16.58
N ALA A 112 -17.56 -9.57 -17.03
CA ALA A 112 -16.56 -10.29 -16.23
C ALA A 112 -15.37 -9.43 -15.76
N ARG A 113 -15.11 -8.29 -16.42
CA ARG A 113 -14.10 -7.30 -15.99
C ARG A 113 -14.47 -6.59 -14.68
N ARG A 114 -15.74 -6.66 -14.26
CA ARG A 114 -16.25 -6.12 -13.00
C ARG A 114 -16.02 -7.18 -11.92
N ASP A 115 -14.82 -7.20 -11.38
CA ASP A 115 -14.40 -8.19 -10.40
C ASP A 115 -13.54 -7.50 -9.31
N PRO A 116 -13.99 -7.49 -8.04
CA PRO A 116 -13.24 -6.86 -6.95
C PRO A 116 -11.90 -7.56 -6.65
N GLU A 117 -11.66 -8.75 -7.20
CA GLU A 117 -10.41 -9.49 -7.05
C GLU A 117 -9.40 -9.24 -8.18
N LEU A 118 -9.79 -8.49 -9.22
CA LEU A 118 -8.89 -8.02 -10.29
C LEU A 118 -8.24 -6.68 -9.94
N TYR A 119 -7.76 -6.58 -8.71
CA TYR A 119 -6.86 -5.54 -8.23
C TYR A 119 -5.49 -6.14 -7.91
N TYR A 120 -4.43 -5.39 -8.21
CA TYR A 120 -3.07 -5.90 -8.33
C TYR A 120 -2.14 -5.13 -7.41
N PHE A 121 -1.20 -5.85 -6.82
CA PHE A 121 -0.03 -5.28 -6.17
C PHE A 121 1.20 -5.53 -7.03
N THR A 122 2.07 -4.53 -7.14
CA THR A 122 3.41 -4.67 -7.73
C THR A 122 4.41 -3.96 -6.83
N ILE A 123 5.57 -4.56 -6.62
CA ILE A 123 6.70 -4.04 -5.84
C ILE A 123 7.88 -3.88 -6.80
N PHE A 124 8.55 -2.73 -6.72
CA PHE A 124 9.68 -2.34 -7.54
C PHE A 124 10.94 -2.26 -6.69
N GLY A 125 11.92 -3.09 -6.98
CA GLY A 125 13.12 -3.28 -6.16
C GLY A 125 12.84 -4.05 -4.87
N ASP A 126 13.73 -3.89 -3.90
CA ASP A 126 13.64 -4.56 -2.60
C ASP A 126 13.19 -3.58 -1.51
N PRO A 127 12.07 -3.86 -0.80
CA PRO A 127 11.65 -3.04 0.31
C PRO A 127 12.76 -2.85 1.36
N SER A 128 13.10 -1.60 1.67
CA SER A 128 14.23 -1.27 2.53
C SER A 128 14.05 0.06 3.24
N ASP A 129 14.41 0.08 4.53
CA ASP A 129 14.36 1.29 5.38
C ASP A 129 15.49 2.28 5.08
N ARG A 130 16.42 1.91 4.20
CA ARG A 130 17.54 2.77 3.77
C ARG A 130 17.72 2.82 2.26
N GLY A 131 17.03 1.94 1.53
CA GLY A 131 17.12 1.81 0.08
C GLY A 131 16.08 2.64 -0.64
N THR A 132 16.09 2.49 -1.96
CA THR A 132 15.06 3.04 -2.84
C THR A 132 14.24 1.90 -3.40
N TRP A 133 12.93 1.98 -3.22
CA TRP A 133 11.98 0.98 -3.70
C TRP A 133 10.62 1.65 -3.97
N GLY A 134 9.74 0.95 -4.66
CA GLY A 134 8.40 1.46 -4.92
C GLY A 134 7.38 0.34 -4.90
N TRP A 135 6.12 0.72 -4.90
CA TRP A 135 5.03 -0.22 -5.07
C TRP A 135 3.80 0.49 -5.63
N ARG A 136 2.89 -0.28 -6.20
CA ARG A 136 1.61 0.22 -6.71
C ARG A 136 0.48 -0.71 -6.33
N TYR A 137 -0.70 -0.10 -6.21
CA TYR A 137 -1.97 -0.78 -6.09
C TYR A 137 -2.89 -0.28 -7.20
N GLU A 138 -3.29 -1.19 -8.09
CA GLU A 138 -4.01 -0.84 -9.29
C GLU A 138 -5.19 -1.76 -9.56
N GLY A 139 -6.23 -1.23 -10.18
CA GLY A 139 -7.37 -1.97 -10.66
C GLY A 139 -8.15 -1.14 -11.66
N HIS A 140 -9.36 -1.57 -11.98
CA HIS A 140 -10.20 -0.93 -12.99
C HIS A 140 -10.43 0.58 -12.75
N HIS A 141 -10.53 1.01 -11.47
CA HIS A 141 -10.83 2.39 -11.07
C HIS A 141 -9.84 3.00 -10.07
N ILE A 142 -8.70 2.36 -9.84
CA ILE A 142 -7.68 2.83 -8.89
C ILE A 142 -6.32 2.68 -9.53
N SER A 143 -5.49 3.71 -9.41
CA SER A 143 -4.06 3.62 -9.69
C SER A 143 -3.32 4.46 -8.66
N GLN A 144 -2.75 3.79 -7.66
CA GLN A 144 -2.01 4.42 -6.58
C GLN A 144 -0.56 3.92 -6.61
N HIS A 145 0.38 4.86 -6.61
CA HIS A 145 1.81 4.58 -6.71
C HIS A 145 2.54 5.20 -5.55
N TRP A 146 3.55 4.51 -5.04
CA TRP A 146 4.46 4.99 -4.01
C TRP A 146 5.90 4.73 -4.46
N THR A 147 6.76 5.74 -4.32
CA THR A 147 8.21 5.60 -4.42
C THR A 147 8.83 6.10 -3.13
N VAL A 148 9.56 5.22 -2.45
CA VAL A 148 10.36 5.53 -1.26
C VAL A 148 11.81 5.69 -1.72
N VAL A 149 12.42 6.84 -1.44
CA VAL A 149 13.82 7.14 -1.77
C VAL A 149 14.64 7.26 -0.49
N ASN A 150 15.70 6.47 -0.40
CA ASN A 150 16.65 6.43 0.72
C ASN A 150 15.97 6.33 2.11
N GLY A 151 14.84 5.61 2.19
CA GLY A 151 14.09 5.45 3.45
C GLY A 151 13.49 6.71 4.07
N ALA A 152 13.48 7.84 3.36
CA ALA A 152 13.10 9.14 3.93
C ALA A 152 12.07 9.90 3.08
N ALA A 153 12.23 9.93 1.76
CA ALA A 153 11.31 10.65 0.88
C ALA A 153 10.26 9.70 0.30
N VAL A 154 8.99 10.11 0.31
CA VAL A 154 7.89 9.37 -0.32
C VAL A 154 7.25 10.25 -1.39
N SER A 155 7.17 9.75 -2.63
CA SER A 155 6.34 10.32 -3.68
C SER A 155 5.15 9.43 -3.93
N THR A 156 3.95 10.01 -4.02
CA THR A 156 2.68 9.30 -4.24
C THR A 156 2.05 9.62 -5.59
N THR A 157 2.87 9.69 -6.65
CA THR A 157 2.40 10.04 -7.99
C THR A 157 2.80 8.96 -9.01
N PRO A 158 1.92 8.65 -9.98
CA PRO A 158 0.53 9.12 -10.11
C PRO A 158 -0.42 8.56 -9.03
N ALA A 159 -1.52 9.28 -8.77
CA ALA A 159 -2.58 8.86 -7.85
C ALA A 159 -3.96 9.15 -8.47
N PHE A 160 -4.80 8.13 -8.57
CA PHE A 160 -6.10 8.18 -9.20
C PHE A 160 -7.13 7.31 -8.46
N PHE A 161 -8.30 7.92 -8.22
CA PHE A 161 -9.52 7.25 -7.76
C PHE A 161 -10.65 7.62 -8.75
N GLY A 162 -11.18 6.63 -9.47
CA GLY A 162 -12.15 6.80 -10.55
C GLY A 162 -13.59 6.45 -10.18
N ALA A 163 -14.12 7.06 -9.11
CA ALA A 163 -15.55 6.93 -8.74
C ALA A 163 -16.11 8.16 -8.03
#